data_AF-A0A0R3PFN2-F1
#
_entry.id   AF-A0A0R3PFN2-F1
#
_cell.length_a   1.000
_cell.length_b   1.000
_cell.length_c   1.000
_cell.angle_alpha   90.00
_cell.angle_beta   90.00
_cell.angle_gamma   90.00
#
_symmetry.space_group_name_H-M   'P 1'
#
loop_
_entity.id
_entity.type
_entity.pdbx_description
1 polymer ?
#
loop_
_entity_poly.entity_id
_entity_poly.type
_entity_poly.pdbx_seq_one_letter_code
_entity_poly.pdbx_strand_id
1 'polypeptide(L)' 'MMLVNIADDGSMTLDEGFLVDFGSMQGGPYLAHEMRYPGGDCTSDIWI' A
#
# COMPACT_ATOMS: atom_id res chain seq x y z
N MET A 1 -2.00 -5.50 4.14
CA MET A 1 -1.33 -4.57 3.19
C MET A 1 0.11 -4.44 3.61
N MET A 2 1.02 -4.48 2.64
CA MET A 2 2.47 -4.47 2.85
C MET A 2 3.08 -3.33 2.06
N LEU A 3 4.26 -2.88 2.48
CA LEU A 3 5.06 -1.90 1.76
C LEU A 3 6.21 -2.62 1.04
N VAL A 4 6.48 -2.22 -0.20
CA VAL A 4 7.60 -2.72 -1.00
C VAL A 4 8.51 -1.54 -1.33
N ASN A 5 9.77 -1.63 -0.93
CA ASN A 5 10.80 -0.66 -1.26
C ASN A 5 11.42 -1.01 -2.61
N ILE A 6 11.55 -0.01 -3.48
CA ILE A 6 12.15 -0.13 -4.81
C ILE A 6 13.46 0.65 -4.82
N ALA A 7 14.57 -0.01 -5.15
CA ALA A 7 15.87 0.65 -5.30
C ALA A 7 16.06 1.21 -6.73
N ASP A 8 17.07 2.05 -6.91
CA ASP A 8 17.36 2.71 -8.21
C ASP A 8 17.64 1.71 -9.35
N ASP A 9 18.08 0.49 -9.03
CA ASP A 9 18.31 -0.59 -9.99
C ASP A 9 17.05 -1.42 -10.31
N GLY A 10 15.91 -1.06 -9.71
CA GLY A 10 14.62 -1.75 -9.88
C GLY A 10 14.45 -2.99 -9.00
N SER A 11 15.39 -3.31 -8.11
CA SER A 11 15.20 -4.38 -7.14
C SER A 11 14.09 -4.05 -6.14
N MET A 12 13.37 -5.08 -5.70
CA MET A 12 12.21 -4.96 -4.81
C MET A 12 12.47 -5.70 -3.51
N THR A 13 12.19 -5.06 -2.39
CA THR A 13 12.31 -5.66 -1.05
C THR A 13 11.08 -5.35 -0.21
N LEU A 14 10.64 -6.32 0.60
CA LEU A 14 9.55 -6.10 1.53
C LEU A 14 10.04 -5.26 2.71
N ASP A 15 9.25 -4.28 3.14
CA ASP A 15 9.50 -3.61 4.43
C ASP A 15 8.94 -4.46 5.58
N GLU A 16 9.84 -5.12 6.32
CA GLU A 16 9.46 -5.97 7.47
C GLU A 16 8.96 -5.17 8.68
N GLY A 17 9.16 -3.84 8.71
CA GLY A 17 8.64 -2.94 9.74
C GLY A 17 7.22 -2.47 9.50
N PHE A 18 6.65 -2.73 8.31
CA PHE A 18 5.33 -2.24 7.93
C PHE A 18 4.36 -3.37 7.59
N LEU A 19 3.32 -3.50 8.40
CA LEU A 19 2.19 -4.39 8.12
C LEU A 19 0.90 -3.77 8.62
N VAL A 20 -0.09 -3.68 7.72
CA VAL A 20 -1.48 -3.43 8.10
C VAL A 20 -2.26 -4.73 7.95
N ASP A 21 -2.66 -5.31 9.07
CA ASP A 21 -3.48 -6.51 9.12
C ASP A 21 -4.96 -6.15 9.29
N PHE A 22 -5.74 -6.36 8.23
CA PHE A 22 -7.18 -6.09 8.23
C PHE A 22 -7.99 -7.17 8.97
N GLY A 23 -7.39 -8.32 9.28
CA GLY A 23 -8.03 -9.39 10.04
C GLY A 23 -8.15 -9.09 11.53
N SER A 24 -7.23 -8.26 12.07
CA SER A 24 -7.17 -7.89 13.49
C SER A 24 -7.89 -6.57 13.82
N MET A 25 -8.50 -5.91 12.83
CA MET A 25 -9.21 -4.66 13.03
C MET A 25 -10.55 -4.84 13.78
N GLN A 26 -10.90 -3.86 14.60
CA GLN A 26 -12.18 -3.85 15.32
C GLN A 26 -13.35 -3.77 14.32
N GLY A 27 -14.35 -4.64 14.51
CA GLY A 27 -15.56 -4.68 13.67
C GLY A 27 -15.57 -5.79 12.62
N GLY A 28 -14.49 -6.57 12.50
CA GLY A 28 -14.44 -7.81 11.75
C GLY A 28 -13.20 -7.90 10.85
N PRO A 29 -12.93 -9.09 10.28
CA PRO A 29 -11.91 -9.21 9.25
C PRO A 29 -12.39 -8.48 8.00
N TYR A 30 -11.67 -7.42 7.63
CA TYR A 30 -11.96 -6.67 6.42
C TYR A 30 -11.10 -7.18 5.26
N LEU A 31 -11.59 -6.96 4.04
CA LEU A 31 -10.80 -7.16 2.83
C LEU A 31 -10.30 -5.81 2.32
N ALA A 32 -9.00 -5.73 2.02
CA ALA A 32 -8.45 -4.61 1.30
C ALA A 32 -9.03 -4.58 -0.12
N HIS A 33 -9.34 -3.39 -0.63
CA HIS A 33 -9.88 -3.22 -1.99
C HIS A 33 -9.03 -2.25 -2.80
N GLU A 34 -8.87 -1.02 -2.33
CA GLU A 34 -8.09 0.03 -2.99
C GLU A 34 -7.34 0.87 -1.94
N MET A 35 -6.25 1.51 -2.37
CA MET A 35 -5.51 2.51 -1.59
C MET A 35 -5.42 3.82 -2.38
N ARG A 36 -5.50 4.95 -1.66
CA ARG A 36 -5.35 6.29 -2.23
C ARG A 36 -4.37 7.09 -1.39
N TYR A 37 -3.29 7.56 -1.98
CA TYR A 37 -2.34 8.40 -1.24
C TYR A 37 -2.82 9.85 -1.15
N PRO A 38 -2.63 10.53 -0.01
CA PRO A 38 -2.89 11.96 0.09
C PRO A 38 -2.05 12.72 -0.94
N GLY A 39 -2.70 13.56 -1.76
CA GLY A 39 -2.03 14.34 -2.79
C GLY A 39 -1.83 13.63 -4.14
N GLY A 40 -2.29 12.39 -4.27
CA GLY A 40 -2.25 11.64 -5.52
C GLY A 40 -1.30 10.44 -5.46
N ASP A 41 -1.60 9.45 -6.30
CA ASP A 41 -0.81 8.25 -6.54
C ASP A 41 -0.75 7.97 -8.05
N CYS A 42 0.13 7.04 -8.46
CA CYS A 42 0.35 6.73 -9.88
C CYS A 42 -0.87 6.13 -10.60
N THR A 43 -2.01 5.97 -9.92
CA THR A 43 -3.29 5.51 -10.48
C THR A 43 -4.46 6.48 -10.24
N SER A 44 -4.27 7.56 -9.46
CA SER A 44 -5.33 8.52 -9.15
C SER A 44 -5.31 9.74 -10.05
N ASP A 45 -4.12 10.16 -10.51
CA ASP A 45 -3.98 11.39 -11.26
C ASP A 45 -4.37 11.19 -12.73
N ILE A 46 -5.22 12.07 -13.23
CA ILE A 46 -5.60 12.17 -14.64
C ILE A 46 -4.88 13.39 -15.21
N TRP A 47 -3.99 13.16 -16.16
CA TRP A 47 -3.31 14.21 -16.91
C TRP A 47 -4.30 14.82 -17.94
N ILE A 48 -4.42 16.16 -17.98
CA ILE A 48 -5.16 16.92 -19.02
C ILE A 48 -4.17 17.50 -20.02
#